data_AF-A0A7X3UYP3-F1
#
_entry.id   AF-A0A7X3UYP3-F1
#
_cell.length_a   1.000
_cell.length_b   1.000
_cell.length_c   1.000
_cell.angle_alpha   90.00
_cell.angle_beta   90.00
_cell.angle_gamma   90.00
#
_symmetry.space_group_name_H-M   'P 1'
#
loop_
_entity.id
_entity.type
_entity.pdbx_description
1 polymer ?
#
loop_
_entity_poly.entity_id
_entity_poly.type
_entity_poly.pdbx_seq_one_letter_code
_entity_poly.pdbx_strand_id
1 'polypeptide(L)'
;MNARTRSDYRTALQQAEAELANHEKRGEALRNTIAGLKTLLGVDRKPAARPAPKRAPVRKQRRRRKSAGAGHPDVPAGTFKGMGPTFAYRKFVKIYGEGYTVPQIRDALVQGGVRSKSRTSLLTGLHSVRRRDRLKAEAAAQAAGEASAESAGGGE
;
A
#
# COMPACT_ATOMS: atom_id res chain seq x y z
N MET A 1 -22.40 32.55 -39.93
CA MET A 1 -21.46 31.96 -38.93
C MET A 1 -21.02 30.62 -39.47
N ASN A 2 -19.75 30.51 -39.89
CA ASN A 2 -19.26 29.39 -40.70
C ASN A 2 -19.12 28.09 -39.90
N ALA A 3 -19.28 26.93 -40.54
CA ALA A 3 -19.22 25.63 -39.87
C ALA A 3 -17.86 25.35 -39.21
N ARG A 4 -16.76 25.88 -39.77
CA ARG A 4 -15.41 25.78 -39.21
C ARG A 4 -15.28 26.51 -37.87
N THR A 5 -15.77 27.75 -37.77
CA THR A 5 -15.71 28.51 -36.51
C THR A 5 -16.52 27.83 -35.39
N ARG A 6 -17.66 27.21 -35.69
CA ARG A 6 -18.41 26.42 -34.69
C ARG A 6 -17.65 25.17 -34.20
N SER A 7 -16.81 24.57 -35.04
CA SER A 7 -15.97 23.43 -34.66
C SER A 7 -14.83 23.87 -33.75
N ASP A 8 -14.19 24.99 -34.07
CA ASP A 8 -13.05 25.53 -33.31
C ASP A 8 -13.47 26.02 -31.92
N TYR A 9 -14.67 26.58 -31.77
CA TYR A 9 -15.19 26.94 -30.45
C TYR A 9 -15.58 25.73 -29.59
N ARG A 10 -15.99 24.61 -30.20
CA ARG A 10 -16.30 23.37 -29.46
C ARG A 10 -15.03 22.72 -28.90
N THR A 11 -13.96 22.69 -29.68
CA THR A 11 -12.67 22.17 -29.21
C THR A 11 -12.07 23.06 -28.14
N ALA A 12 -12.15 24.39 -28.29
CA ALA A 12 -11.73 25.33 -27.24
C ALA A 12 -12.53 25.18 -25.94
N LEU A 13 -13.85 24.94 -26.02
CA LEU A 13 -14.69 24.67 -24.86
C LEU A 13 -14.27 23.38 -24.14
N GLN A 14 -14.06 22.29 -24.88
CA GLN A 14 -13.62 21.02 -24.32
C GLN A 14 -12.25 21.12 -23.65
N GLN A 15 -11.32 21.90 -24.22
CA GLN A 15 -10.03 22.16 -23.61
C GLN A 15 -10.16 22.95 -22.31
N ALA A 16 -10.99 24.00 -22.30
CA ALA A 16 -11.25 24.78 -21.09
C ALA A 16 -11.91 23.96 -19.98
N GLU A 17 -12.87 23.08 -20.31
CA GLU A 17 -13.51 22.16 -19.36
C GLU A 17 -12.52 21.13 -18.79
N ALA A 18 -11.64 20.59 -19.63
CA ALA A 18 -10.59 19.66 -19.20
C ALA A 18 -9.56 20.34 -18.28
N GLU A 19 -9.18 21.59 -18.58
CA GLU A 19 -8.31 22.40 -17.72
C GLU A 19 -8.98 22.69 -16.37
N LEU A 20 -10.26 23.09 -16.36
CA LEU A 20 -11.02 23.34 -15.14
C LEU A 20 -11.07 22.08 -14.24
N ALA A 21 -11.37 20.92 -14.80
CA ALA A 21 -11.39 19.64 -14.07
C ALA A 21 -10.00 19.26 -13.52
N ASN A 22 -8.92 19.57 -14.24
CA ASN A 22 -7.56 19.38 -13.75
C ASN A 22 -7.21 20.34 -12.60
N HIS A 23 -7.69 21.58 -12.66
CA HIS A 23 -7.56 22.55 -11.58
C HIS A 23 -8.32 22.14 -10.32
N GLU A 24 -9.52 21.54 -10.45
CA GLU A 24 -10.27 20.99 -9.33
C GLU A 24 -9.52 19.84 -8.65
N LYS A 25 -9.01 18.87 -9.43
CA LYS A 25 -8.19 17.76 -8.91
C LYS A 25 -6.91 18.27 -8.23
N ARG A 26 -6.25 19.26 -8.83
CA ARG A 26 -5.07 19.91 -8.25
C ARG A 26 -5.43 20.67 -6.96
N GLY A 27 -6.60 21.30 -6.92
CA GLY A 27 -7.16 21.96 -5.74
C GLY A 27 -7.46 20.98 -4.61
N GLU A 28 -8.04 19.82 -4.90
CA GLU A 28 -8.26 18.75 -3.94
C GLU A 28 -6.94 18.19 -3.38
N ALA A 29 -5.96 17.95 -4.26
CA ALA A 29 -4.63 17.50 -3.84
C ALA A 29 -3.94 18.51 -2.90
N LEU A 30 -4.07 19.80 -3.20
CA LEU A 30 -3.55 20.87 -2.35
C LEU A 30 -4.29 20.95 -1.00
N ARG A 31 -5.62 20.83 -0.98
CA ARG A 31 -6.40 20.79 0.28
C ARG A 31 -6.02 19.60 1.14
N ASN A 32 -5.82 18.42 0.55
CA ASN A 32 -5.38 17.22 1.27
C ASN A 32 -3.97 17.40 1.85
N THR A 33 -3.07 18.02 1.09
CA THR A 33 -1.73 18.36 1.56
C THR A 33 -1.78 19.36 2.72
N ILE A 34 -2.60 20.40 2.61
CA ILE A 34 -2.81 21.39 3.69
C ILE A 34 -3.40 20.71 4.93
N ALA A 35 -4.38 19.80 4.80
CA ALA A 35 -4.94 19.07 5.93
C ALA A 35 -3.91 18.16 6.62
N GLY A 36 -3.04 17.50 5.85
CA GLY A 36 -1.91 16.73 6.35
C GLY A 36 -0.89 17.59 7.11
N LEU A 37 -0.60 18.80 6.59
CA LEU A 37 0.30 19.75 7.24
C LEU A 37 -0.32 20.31 8.53
N LYS A 38 -1.62 20.62 8.56
CA LYS A 38 -2.33 21.06 9.77
C LYS A 38 -2.35 20.01 10.88
N THR A 39 -2.48 18.73 10.52
CA THR A 39 -2.42 17.62 11.50
C THR A 39 -1.02 17.42 12.05
N LEU A 40 0.02 17.52 11.20
CA LEU A 40 1.42 17.44 11.63
C LEU A 40 1.82 18.61 12.54
N LEU A 41 1.38 19.82 12.21
CA LEU A 41 1.66 21.03 12.98
C LEU A 41 0.75 21.18 14.22
N GLY A 42 -0.24 20.29 14.39
CA GLY A 42 -1.13 20.29 15.56
C GLY A 42 -2.01 21.54 15.66
N VAL A 43 -2.22 22.26 14.55
CA VAL A 43 -3.01 23.51 14.50
C VAL A 43 -4.50 23.22 14.71
N ASP A 44 -4.95 22.00 14.41
CA ASP A 44 -6.32 21.50 14.67
C ASP A 44 -6.40 20.61 15.92
N ARG A 45 -5.71 20.97 17.02
CA ARG A 45 -5.93 20.33 18.32
C ARG A 45 -7.26 20.77 18.93
N LYS A 46 -8.34 20.00 18.70
CA LYS A 46 -9.43 19.94 19.68
C LYS A 46 -8.86 19.39 21.01
N PRO A 47 -9.16 20.00 22.17
CA PRO A 47 -8.53 19.61 23.43
C PRO A 47 -9.00 18.25 23.92
N ALA A 48 -8.03 17.55 24.53
CA ALA A 48 -8.01 16.29 25.25
C ALA A 48 -9.34 15.73 25.82
N ALA A 49 -9.61 14.45 25.52
CA ALA A 49 -10.43 13.60 26.38
C ALA A 49 -9.54 12.99 27.49
N ARG A 50 -9.96 13.18 28.74
CA ARG A 50 -9.33 12.80 30.02
C ARG A 50 -8.76 11.36 30.09
N PRO A 51 -7.77 11.11 30.96
CA PRO A 51 -7.30 9.75 31.26
C PRO A 51 -8.38 8.95 32.02
N ALA A 52 -8.79 7.81 31.48
CA ALA A 52 -9.69 6.88 32.14
C ALA A 52 -8.97 6.11 33.28
N PRO A 53 -9.67 5.76 34.37
CA PRO A 53 -9.06 5.24 35.60
C PRO A 53 -8.45 3.84 35.42
N LYS A 54 -7.34 3.60 36.13
CA LYS A 54 -6.65 2.31 36.24
C LYS A 54 -7.64 1.22 36.69
N ARG A 55 -7.99 0.31 35.79
CA ARG A 55 -8.70 -0.94 36.13
C ARG A 55 -7.68 -2.04 36.41
N ALA A 56 -7.97 -2.83 37.44
CA ALA A 56 -7.23 -3.98 37.97
C ALA A 56 -6.69 -4.94 36.89
N PRO A 57 -5.67 -5.78 37.18
CA PRO A 57 -5.08 -6.68 36.20
C PRO A 57 -6.08 -7.77 35.82
N VAL A 58 -6.88 -7.49 34.79
CA VAL A 58 -7.73 -8.49 34.13
C VAL A 58 -6.78 -9.49 33.48
N ARG A 59 -6.76 -10.70 34.04
CA ARG A 59 -6.11 -11.89 33.53
C ARG A 59 -6.28 -11.92 32.01
N LYS A 60 -5.18 -11.77 31.27
CA LYS A 60 -5.15 -11.61 29.81
C LYS A 60 -5.71 -12.86 29.13
N GLN A 61 -7.02 -12.94 29.01
CA GLN A 61 -7.67 -13.85 28.07
C GLN A 61 -7.26 -13.36 26.69
N ARG A 62 -6.36 -14.12 26.08
CA ARG A 62 -5.71 -13.87 24.80
C ARG A 62 -6.79 -13.86 23.72
N ARG A 63 -7.53 -12.74 23.60
CA ARG A 63 -8.47 -12.49 22.51
C ARG A 63 -7.65 -12.62 21.23
N ARG A 64 -7.84 -13.74 20.52
CA ARG A 64 -7.42 -13.90 19.13
C ARG A 64 -8.06 -12.74 18.39
N ARG A 65 -7.29 -11.68 18.18
CA ARG A 65 -7.71 -10.59 17.31
C ARG A 65 -7.82 -11.24 15.94
N LYS A 66 -9.05 -11.45 15.46
CA LYS A 66 -9.35 -11.75 14.06
C LYS A 66 -8.78 -10.59 13.25
N SER A 67 -7.53 -10.70 12.85
CA SER A 67 -6.85 -9.76 11.95
C SER A 67 -6.58 -10.47 10.64
N ALA A 68 -7.66 -10.84 9.98
CA ALA A 68 -7.72 -11.05 8.55
C ALA A 68 -9.14 -10.65 8.17
N GLY A 69 -9.28 -9.56 7.42
CA GLY A 69 -10.56 -9.16 6.85
C GLY A 69 -11.15 -10.33 6.06
N ALA A 70 -12.48 -10.37 6.00
CA ALA A 70 -13.28 -11.43 5.38
C ALA A 70 -12.63 -11.99 4.10
N GLY A 71 -12.29 -13.28 4.10
CA GLY A 71 -11.89 -14.02 2.88
C GLY A 71 -10.47 -14.58 2.83
N HIS A 72 -9.61 -14.29 3.81
CA HIS A 72 -8.22 -14.79 3.79
C HIS A 72 -8.02 -16.03 4.70
N PRO A 73 -7.30 -17.07 4.24
CA PRO A 73 -7.02 -18.24 5.07
C PRO A 73 -6.25 -17.85 6.35
N ASP A 74 -6.70 -18.43 7.47
CA ASP A 74 -6.09 -18.24 8.77
C ASP A 74 -4.67 -18.83 8.79
N VAL A 75 -3.68 -18.04 9.19
CA VAL A 75 -2.32 -18.55 9.39
C VAL A 75 -2.23 -19.28 10.73
N PRO A 76 -1.87 -20.57 10.74
CA PRO A 76 -1.68 -21.32 11.98
C PRO A 76 -0.64 -20.65 12.87
N ALA A 77 -0.90 -20.64 14.17
CA ALA A 77 0.07 -20.12 15.13
C ALA A 77 1.34 -20.99 15.08
N GLY A 78 2.50 -20.36 14.91
CA GLY A 78 3.80 -21.03 14.89
C GLY A 78 4.34 -21.41 13.51
N THR A 79 3.59 -21.22 12.42
CA THR A 79 4.04 -21.49 11.04
C THR A 79 5.37 -20.82 10.68
N PHE A 80 5.64 -19.65 11.27
CA PHE A 80 6.83 -18.85 11.02
C PHE A 80 7.68 -18.66 12.29
N LYS A 81 7.49 -19.52 13.30
CA LYS A 81 8.22 -19.43 14.57
C LYS A 81 9.73 -19.53 14.32
N GLY A 82 10.48 -18.58 14.88
CA GLY A 82 11.93 -18.53 14.76
C GLY A 82 12.47 -18.02 13.42
N MET A 83 11.60 -17.72 12.44
CA MET A 83 12.03 -17.17 11.16
C MET A 83 12.27 -15.67 11.24
N GLY A 84 13.27 -15.21 10.49
CA GLY A 84 13.48 -13.79 10.23
C GLY A 84 12.35 -13.18 9.39
N PRO A 85 12.06 -11.89 9.54
CA PRO A 85 10.90 -11.24 8.93
C PRO A 85 10.90 -11.30 7.39
N THR A 86 12.07 -11.12 6.77
CA THR A 86 12.22 -11.22 5.30
C THR A 86 11.92 -12.62 4.78
N PHE A 87 12.44 -13.64 5.46
CA PHE A 87 12.25 -15.03 5.06
C PHE A 87 10.80 -15.46 5.24
N ALA A 88 10.19 -15.07 6.37
CA ALA A 88 8.79 -15.33 6.66
C ALA A 88 7.87 -14.66 5.62
N TYR A 89 8.17 -13.43 5.19
CA TYR A 89 7.44 -12.75 4.11
C TYR A 89 7.47 -13.52 2.80
N ARG A 90 8.66 -13.92 2.32
CA ARG A 90 8.80 -14.67 1.06
C ARG A 90 8.07 -16.00 1.11
N LYS A 91 8.17 -16.71 2.25
CA LYS A 91 7.45 -17.96 2.47
C LYS A 91 5.93 -17.73 2.50
N PHE A 92 5.49 -16.65 3.12
CA PHE A 92 4.08 -16.27 3.14
C PHE A 92 3.53 -16.01 1.74
N VAL A 93 4.20 -15.18 0.93
CA VAL A 93 3.77 -14.87 -0.45
C VAL A 93 3.74 -16.13 -1.31
N LYS A 94 4.69 -17.06 -1.13
CA LYS A 94 4.71 -18.34 -1.85
C LYS A 94 3.51 -19.25 -1.51
N ILE A 95 3.04 -19.24 -0.26
CA ILE A 95 1.96 -20.12 0.21
C ILE A 95 0.58 -19.50 -0.08
N TYR A 96 0.44 -18.20 0.17
CA TYR A 96 -0.86 -17.52 0.22
C TYR A 96 -1.09 -16.54 -0.94
N GLY A 97 -0.08 -16.31 -1.79
CA GLY A 97 -0.17 -15.45 -2.97
C GLY A 97 -0.19 -13.95 -2.67
N GLU A 98 -0.55 -13.16 -3.68
CA GLU A 98 -0.51 -11.69 -3.66
C GLU A 98 -1.80 -11.02 -3.16
N GLY A 99 -2.80 -11.80 -2.75
CA GLY A 99 -4.10 -11.27 -2.32
C GLY A 99 -4.08 -10.45 -1.02
N TYR A 100 -2.94 -10.38 -0.33
CA TYR A 100 -2.82 -9.72 0.97
C TYR A 100 -2.18 -8.34 0.87
N THR A 101 -2.75 -7.38 1.58
CA THR A 101 -2.12 -6.08 1.84
C THR A 101 -0.97 -6.22 2.84
N VAL A 102 0.06 -5.36 2.75
CA VAL A 102 1.23 -5.41 3.65
C VAL A 102 0.84 -5.39 5.15
N PRO A 103 -0.15 -4.58 5.59
CA PRO A 103 -0.61 -4.63 6.99
C PRO A 103 -1.23 -5.97 7.39
N GLN A 104 -1.97 -6.64 6.49
CA GLN A 104 -2.54 -7.96 6.75
C GLN A 104 -1.46 -9.04 6.82
N ILE A 105 -0.47 -9.01 5.91
CA ILE A 105 0.68 -9.92 5.94
C ILE A 105 1.41 -9.77 7.27
N ARG A 106 1.66 -8.54 7.72
CA ARG A 106 2.26 -8.28 9.04
C ARG A 106 1.48 -8.98 10.15
N ASP A 107 0.17 -8.79 10.20
CA ASP A 107 -0.65 -9.35 11.28
C ASP A 107 -0.64 -10.88 11.25
N ALA A 108 -0.71 -11.47 10.05
CA ALA A 108 -0.59 -12.90 9.83
C ALA A 108 0.79 -13.46 10.24
N LEU A 109 1.87 -12.73 9.95
CA LEU A 109 3.24 -13.10 10.36
C LEU A 109 3.42 -13.02 11.88
N VAL A 110 2.85 -11.99 12.53
CA VAL A 110 2.87 -11.85 13.98
C VAL A 110 2.08 -12.98 14.65
N GLN A 111 0.90 -13.32 14.11
CA GLN A 111 0.11 -14.46 14.57
C GLN A 111 0.85 -15.80 14.35
N GLY A 112 1.53 -15.94 13.21
CA GLY A 112 2.38 -17.08 12.88
C GLY A 112 3.68 -17.18 13.68
N GLY A 113 4.00 -16.20 14.53
CA GLY A 113 5.11 -16.26 15.49
C GLY A 113 6.45 -15.70 15.00
N VAL A 114 6.45 -14.82 14.00
CA VAL A 114 7.67 -14.13 13.55
C VAL A 114 8.24 -13.26 14.67
N ARG A 115 9.57 -13.33 14.88
CA ARG A 115 10.29 -12.44 15.79
C ARG A 115 10.59 -11.11 15.08
N SER A 116 10.00 -10.02 15.57
CA SER A 116 10.36 -8.65 15.18
C SER A 116 10.62 -7.80 16.42
N LYS A 117 11.55 -6.83 16.31
CA LYS A 117 11.85 -5.85 17.37
C LYS A 117 10.64 -4.95 17.66
N SER A 118 9.94 -4.50 16.62
CA SER A 118 8.71 -3.72 16.78
C SER A 118 7.72 -3.94 15.63
N ARG A 119 6.48 -3.49 15.83
CA ARG A 119 5.42 -3.55 14.81
C ARG A 119 5.76 -2.67 13.60
N THR A 120 6.30 -1.48 13.86
CA THR A 120 6.70 -0.52 12.82
C THR A 120 7.90 -1.03 12.04
N SER A 121 8.92 -1.59 12.72
CA SER A 121 10.11 -2.13 12.03
C SER A 121 9.75 -3.28 11.09
N LEU A 122 8.80 -4.14 11.51
CA LEU A 122 8.30 -5.22 10.67
C LEU A 122 7.63 -4.64 9.43
N LEU A 123 6.70 -3.70 9.61
CA LEU A 123 5.95 -3.11 8.50
C LEU A 123 6.87 -2.40 7.50
N THR A 124 7.82 -1.59 7.96
CA THR A 124 8.81 -0.93 7.10
C THR A 124 9.67 -1.95 6.36
N GLY A 125 10.11 -3.02 7.06
CA GLY A 125 10.85 -4.12 6.45
C GLY A 125 10.06 -4.81 5.34
N LEU A 126 8.78 -5.09 5.57
CA LEU A 126 7.91 -5.71 4.56
C LEU A 126 7.71 -4.82 3.33
N HIS A 127 7.52 -3.51 3.51
CA HIS A 127 7.45 -2.57 2.39
C HIS A 127 8.75 -2.53 1.57
N SER A 128 9.91 -2.52 2.25
CA SER A 128 11.22 -2.58 1.59
C SER A 128 11.42 -3.85 0.77
N VAL A 129 11.00 -5.00 1.30
CA VAL A 129 11.11 -6.28 0.59
C VAL A 129 10.17 -6.30 -0.62
N ARG A 130 8.91 -5.89 -0.45
CA ARG A 130 7.94 -5.82 -1.55
C ARG A 130 8.42 -4.90 -2.68
N ARG A 131 8.99 -3.73 -2.35
CA ARG A 131 9.55 -2.82 -3.36
C ARG A 131 10.70 -3.47 -4.13
N ARG A 132 11.62 -4.16 -3.44
CA ARG A 132 12.75 -4.85 -4.08
C ARG A 132 12.30 -6.00 -4.97
N ASP A 133 11.36 -6.81 -4.51
CA ASP A 133 10.85 -7.94 -5.28
C ASP A 133 10.08 -7.44 -6.53
N ARG A 134 9.35 -6.32 -6.43
CA ARG A 134 8.72 -5.66 -7.58
C ARG A 134 9.74 -5.14 -8.60
N LEU A 135 10.77 -4.43 -8.15
CA LEU A 135 11.84 -3.94 -9.04
C LEU A 135 12.56 -5.09 -9.75
N LYS A 136 12.76 -6.22 -9.06
CA LYS A 136 13.34 -7.43 -9.67
C LYS A 136 12.41 -8.04 -10.71
N ALA A 137 11.10 -8.07 -10.46
CA ALA A 137 10.14 -8.57 -11.43
C ALA A 137 10.05 -7.67 -12.68
N GLU A 138 10.05 -6.35 -12.49
CA GLU A 138 10.08 -5.37 -13.59
C GLU A 138 11.36 -5.50 -14.43
N ALA A 139 12.53 -5.62 -13.78
CA ALA A 139 13.79 -5.86 -14.48
C ALA A 139 13.83 -7.20 -15.22
N ALA A 140 13.27 -8.27 -14.63
CA ALA A 140 13.18 -9.56 -15.28
C ALA A 140 12.23 -9.53 -16.50
N ALA A 141 11.12 -8.78 -16.42
CA ALA A 141 10.19 -8.60 -17.53
C ALA A 141 10.82 -7.78 -18.67
N GLN A 142 11.60 -6.75 -18.35
CA GLN A 142 12.36 -5.98 -19.35
C GLN A 142 13.40 -6.85 -20.05
N ALA A 143 14.20 -7.62 -19.30
CA ALA A 143 15.18 -8.54 -19.87
C ALA A 143 14.53 -9.63 -20.77
N ALA A 144 13.36 -10.14 -20.39
CA ALA A 144 12.62 -11.11 -21.20
C ALA A 144 12.03 -10.48 -22.48
N GLY A 145 11.60 -9.21 -22.40
CA GLY A 145 11.12 -8.45 -23.55
C GLY A 145 12.24 -8.10 -24.55
N GLU A 146 13.41 -7.72 -24.04
CA GLU A 146 14.61 -7.45 -24.85
C GLU A 146 15.13 -8.72 -25.54
N ALA A 147 15.20 -9.86 -24.85
CA ALA A 147 15.59 -11.14 -25.46
C ALA A 147 14.59 -11.63 -26.54
N SER A 148 13.30 -11.28 -26.41
CA SER A 148 12.29 -11.59 -27.42
C SER A 148 12.33 -10.63 -28.62
N ALA A 149 12.81 -9.39 -28.43
CA ALA A 149 13.01 -8.43 -29.51
C ALA A 149 14.28 -8.73 -30.32
N GLU A 150 15.35 -9.20 -29.66
CA GLU A 150 16.63 -9.54 -30.31
C GLU A 150 16.54 -10.84 -31.13
N SER A 151 15.69 -11.80 -30.72
CA SER A 151 15.42 -13.02 -31.50
C SER A 151 14.52 -12.82 -32.72
N ALA A 152 13.83 -11.68 -32.83
CA ALA A 152 12.97 -11.35 -33.98
C ALA A 152 13.65 -10.50 -35.05
N GLY A 153 14.83 -9.91 -34.77
CA GLY A 153 15.55 -9.01 -35.67
C GLY A 153 16.83 -9.57 -36.31
N GLY A 154 17.20 -10.82 -36.04
CA GLY A 154 18.47 -11.44 -36.47
C GLY A 154 18.36 -12.35 -37.71
N GLY A 155 17.44 -12.06 -38.63
CA GLY A 155 17.24 -12.84 -39.85
C GLY A 155 17.16 -11.96 -41.08
N GLU A 156 18.29 -11.38 -41.48
CA GLU A 156 18.55 -10.92 -42.86
C GLU A 156 19.80 -11.62 -43.39
#